data_AF-A0A3M1AP76-F1
#
_entry.id   AF-A0A3M1AP76-F1
#
_cell.length_a   1.000
_cell.length_b   1.000
_cell.length_c   1.000
_cell.angle_alpha   90.00
_cell.angle_beta   90.00
_cell.angle_gamma   90.00
#
_symmetry.space_group_name_H-M   'P 1'
#
loop_
_entity.id
_entity.type
_entity.pdbx_description
1 polymer ?
#
loop_
_entity_poly.entity_id
_entity_poly.type
_entity_poly.pdbx_seq_one_letter_code
_entity_poly.pdbx_strand_id
1 'polypeptide(L)'
;MNAPEKQRRRIYVWLTWGEEGIYVVVGLLLSLTAILMLLTAGRSFVLAVSSGDFAANAFEILDRLLIILMLVEILYTVRISIRSHTLACQPFLVVGLIASVRRILIITIEIANLQKITYNAFKMSMIEIGLLTLLILTLVISIYILRKANIT
;
A
#
# COMPACT_ATOMS: atom_id res chain seq x y z
N MET A 1 14.14 31.09 -37.99
CA MET A 1 13.88 29.66 -37.74
C MET A 1 14.41 29.34 -36.34
N ASN A 2 13.56 29.27 -35.29
CA ASN A 2 13.91 28.89 -33.89
C ASN A 2 12.65 28.73 -32.98
N ALA A 3 11.64 27.95 -33.42
CA ALA A 3 10.35 27.83 -32.73
C ALA A 3 10.03 26.54 -31.91
N PRO A 4 10.92 25.55 -31.65
CA PRO A 4 10.51 24.35 -30.88
C PRO A 4 10.75 24.39 -29.36
N GLU A 5 11.59 25.27 -28.81
CA GLU A 5 12.02 25.14 -27.39
C GLU A 5 11.09 25.80 -26.36
N LYS A 6 10.49 26.96 -26.67
CA LYS A 6 9.58 27.66 -25.74
C LYS A 6 8.25 26.94 -25.51
N GLN A 7 7.76 26.19 -26.50
CA GLN A 7 6.50 25.45 -26.43
C GLN A 7 6.61 24.25 -25.48
N ARG A 8 7.72 23.48 -25.57
CA ARG A 8 8.01 22.36 -24.67
C ARG A 8 8.02 22.80 -23.21
N ARG A 9 8.68 23.93 -22.91
CA ARG A 9 8.78 24.48 -21.55
C ARG A 9 7.42 24.82 -20.92
N ARG A 10 6.46 25.36 -21.70
CA ARG A 10 5.09 25.61 -21.20
C ARG A 10 4.36 24.31 -20.88
N ILE A 11 4.42 23.31 -21.75
CA ILE A 11 3.71 22.04 -21.57
C ILE A 11 4.19 21.31 -20.30
N TYR A 12 5.49 21.33 -20.02
CA TYR A 12 6.03 20.76 -18.77
C TYR A 12 5.47 21.45 -17.53
N VAL A 13 5.36 22.78 -17.52
CA VAL A 13 4.83 23.53 -16.37
C VAL A 13 3.36 23.17 -16.10
N TRP A 14 2.52 23.08 -17.13
CA TRP A 14 1.11 22.69 -16.94
C TRP A 14 0.97 21.25 -16.44
N LEU A 15 1.85 20.34 -16.88
CA LEU A 15 1.84 18.96 -16.43
C LEU A 15 2.22 18.83 -14.95
N THR A 16 3.25 19.55 -14.51
CA THR A 16 3.73 19.51 -13.11
C THR A 16 2.68 20.02 -12.13
N TRP A 17 1.95 21.10 -12.47
CA TRP A 17 0.88 21.62 -11.62
C TRP A 17 -0.29 20.64 -11.47
N GLY A 18 -0.63 19.92 -12.55
CA GLY A 18 -1.64 18.86 -12.50
C GLY A 18 -1.21 17.68 -11.63
N GLU A 19 0.05 17.24 -11.75
CA GLU A 19 0.64 16.17 -10.96
C GLU A 19 0.65 16.49 -9.45
N GLU A 20 1.10 17.70 -9.08
CA GLU A 20 1.08 18.17 -7.69
C GLU A 20 -0.34 18.20 -7.12
N GLY A 21 -1.31 18.69 -7.90
CA GLY A 21 -2.72 18.69 -7.50
C GLY A 21 -3.26 17.29 -7.21
N ILE A 22 -2.96 16.32 -8.07
CA ILE A 22 -3.39 14.92 -7.88
C ILE A 22 -2.79 14.34 -6.59
N TYR A 23 -1.50 14.53 -6.35
CA TYR A 23 -0.86 14.02 -5.14
C TYR A 23 -1.43 14.64 -3.86
N VAL A 24 -1.73 15.94 -3.86
CA VAL A 24 -2.36 16.61 -2.72
C VAL A 24 -3.75 16.02 -2.45
N VAL A 25 -4.57 15.84 -3.49
CA VAL A 25 -5.90 15.24 -3.35
C VAL A 25 -5.83 13.80 -2.84
N VAL A 26 -4.95 12.97 -3.42
CA VAL A 26 -4.74 11.58 -2.98
C VAL A 26 -4.28 11.55 -1.52
N GLY A 27 -3.30 12.38 -1.15
CA GLY A 27 -2.80 12.46 0.23
C GLY A 27 -3.88 12.88 1.23
N LEU A 28 -4.71 13.87 0.88
CA LEU A 28 -5.84 14.30 1.69
C LEU A 28 -6.88 13.21 1.87
N LEU A 29 -7.28 12.54 0.79
CA LEU A 29 -8.29 11.47 0.82
C LEU A 29 -7.80 10.27 1.66
N LEU A 30 -6.55 9.85 1.48
CA LEU A 30 -5.95 8.77 2.26
C LEU A 30 -5.86 9.15 3.75
N SER A 31 -5.40 10.37 4.04
CA SER A 31 -5.29 10.85 5.43
C SER A 31 -6.66 10.91 6.11
N LEU A 32 -7.67 11.46 5.43
CA LEU A 32 -9.02 11.55 5.98
C LEU A 32 -9.60 10.16 6.24
N THR A 33 -9.44 9.23 5.29
CA THR A 33 -9.92 7.85 5.42
C THR A 33 -9.23 7.14 6.60
N ALA A 34 -7.91 7.26 6.72
CA ALA A 34 -7.15 6.67 7.80
C ALA A 34 -7.58 7.22 9.17
N ILE A 35 -7.78 8.54 9.29
CA ILE A 35 -8.25 9.18 10.52
C ILE A 35 -9.66 8.69 10.90
N LEU A 36 -10.59 8.69 9.95
CA LEU A 36 -11.96 8.22 10.20
C LEU A 36 -11.98 6.76 10.63
N MET A 37 -11.25 5.89 9.93
CA MET A 37 -11.13 4.48 10.29
C MET A 37 -10.51 4.31 11.68
N LEU A 38 -9.44 5.04 12.00
CA LEU A 38 -8.78 4.98 13.30
C LEU A 38 -9.70 5.43 14.44
N LEU A 39 -10.50 6.48 14.25
CA LEU A 39 -11.49 6.91 15.22
C LEU A 39 -12.59 5.85 15.45
N THR A 40 -13.10 5.24 14.37
CA THR A 40 -14.12 4.18 14.50
C THR A 40 -13.57 2.93 15.16
N ALA A 41 -12.37 2.47 14.76
CA ALA A 41 -11.71 1.31 15.36
C ALA A 41 -11.38 1.55 16.85
N GLY A 42 -10.91 2.75 17.21
CA GLY A 42 -10.63 3.12 18.60
C GLY A 42 -11.89 3.10 19.48
N ARG A 43 -13.03 3.59 18.97
CA ARG A 43 -14.31 3.49 19.69
C ARG A 43 -14.74 2.03 19.90
N SER A 44 -14.67 1.21 18.85
CA SER A 44 -15.00 -0.22 18.95
C SER A 44 -14.09 -0.95 19.94
N PHE A 45 -12.80 -0.62 19.97
CA PHE A 45 -11.84 -1.18 20.92
C PHE A 45 -12.21 -0.87 22.37
N VAL A 46 -12.50 0.40 22.68
CA VAL A 46 -12.88 0.81 24.05
C VAL A 46 -14.17 0.10 24.51
N LEU A 47 -15.15 -0.03 23.61
CA LEU A 47 -16.40 -0.75 23.90
C LEU A 47 -16.15 -2.25 24.17
N ALA A 48 -15.36 -2.91 23.32
CA ALA A 48 -15.04 -4.33 23.46
C ALA A 48 -14.25 -4.65 24.73
N VAL A 49 -13.34 -3.76 25.14
CA VAL A 49 -12.62 -3.88 26.42
C VAL A 49 -13.57 -3.69 27.59
N SER A 50 -14.48 -2.70 27.52
CA SER A 50 -15.44 -2.44 28.60
C SER A 50 -16.50 -3.53 28.76
N SER A 51 -16.85 -4.26 27.69
CA SER A 51 -17.83 -5.35 27.74
C SER A 51 -17.24 -6.69 28.17
N GLY A 52 -15.91 -6.80 28.31
CA GLY A 52 -15.22 -8.05 28.64
C GLY A 52 -15.11 -9.05 27.48
N ASP A 53 -15.54 -8.67 26.27
CA ASP A 53 -15.62 -9.56 25.10
C ASP A 53 -14.47 -9.30 24.11
N PHE A 54 -13.29 -8.98 24.64
CA PHE A 54 -12.11 -8.61 23.83
C PHE A 54 -11.64 -9.76 22.94
N ALA A 55 -11.62 -10.99 23.47
CA ALA A 55 -11.12 -12.16 22.74
C ALA A 55 -11.98 -12.50 21.50
N ALA A 56 -13.30 -12.32 21.58
CA ALA A 56 -14.19 -12.56 20.45
C ALA A 56 -14.01 -11.54 19.32
N ASN A 57 -13.65 -10.30 19.67
CA ASN A 57 -13.54 -9.18 18.72
C ASN A 57 -12.09 -8.90 18.27
N ALA A 58 -11.09 -9.59 18.84
CA ALA A 58 -9.68 -9.32 18.62
C ALA A 58 -9.28 -9.43 17.13
N PHE A 59 -9.80 -10.43 16.41
CA PHE A 59 -9.53 -10.61 14.98
C PHE A 59 -10.14 -9.49 14.13
N GLU A 60 -11.36 -9.05 14.43
CA GLU A 60 -12.00 -7.95 13.70
C GLU A 60 -11.26 -6.62 13.93
N ILE A 61 -10.80 -6.40 15.17
CA ILE A 61 -9.99 -5.23 15.50
C ILE A 61 -8.65 -5.29 14.75
N LEU A 62 -7.99 -6.46 14.73
CA LEU A 62 -6.73 -6.66 14.00
C LEU A 62 -6.91 -6.37 12.50
N ASP A 63 -7.96 -6.89 11.88
CA ASP A 63 -8.27 -6.64 10.46
C ASP A 63 -8.44 -5.14 10.16
N ARG A 64 -9.24 -4.44 10.97
CA ARG A 64 -9.40 -2.98 10.85
C ARG A 64 -8.07 -2.24 11.03
N LEU A 65 -7.24 -2.65 11.99
CA LEU A 65 -5.93 -2.05 12.22
C LEU A 65 -4.97 -2.32 11.05
N LEU A 66 -5.00 -3.50 10.44
CA LEU A 66 -4.20 -3.79 9.23
C LEU A 66 -4.61 -2.93 8.05
N ILE A 67 -5.90 -2.68 7.87
CA ILE A 67 -6.40 -1.75 6.84
C ILE A 67 -5.93 -0.32 7.14
N ILE A 68 -5.96 0.12 8.39
CA ILE A 68 -5.45 1.45 8.78
C ILE A 68 -3.94 1.55 8.51
N LEU A 69 -3.16 0.55 8.92
CA LEU A 69 -1.73 0.47 8.64
C LEU A 69 -1.47 0.47 7.13
N MET A 70 -2.30 -0.24 6.36
CA MET A 70 -2.27 -0.24 4.90
C MET A 70 -2.40 1.17 4.33
N LEU A 71 -3.39 1.94 4.79
CA LEU A 71 -3.61 3.32 4.36
C LEU A 71 -2.45 4.23 4.74
N VAL A 72 -1.95 4.13 5.97
CA VAL A 72 -0.82 4.93 6.47
C VAL A 72 0.44 4.63 5.66
N GLU A 73 0.70 3.37 5.36
CA GLU A 73 1.83 2.99 4.52
C GLU A 73 1.66 3.51 3.09
N ILE A 74 0.47 3.44 2.48
CA ILE A 74 0.23 4.05 1.15
C ILE A 74 0.44 5.57 1.21
N LEU A 75 -0.01 6.24 2.28
CA LEU A 75 0.26 7.67 2.47
C LEU A 75 1.76 7.96 2.52
N TYR A 76 2.54 7.11 3.19
CA TYR A 76 3.99 7.21 3.22
C TYR A 76 4.63 7.04 1.84
N THR A 77 4.17 6.07 1.05
CA THR A 77 4.70 5.86 -0.31
C THR A 77 4.35 7.02 -1.25
N VAL A 78 3.14 7.58 -1.13
CA VAL A 78 2.73 8.79 -1.85
C VAL A 78 3.62 9.98 -1.46
N ARG A 79 3.90 10.17 -0.16
CA ARG A 79 4.81 11.24 0.30
C ARG A 79 6.22 11.11 -0.24
N ILE A 80 6.75 9.89 -0.33
CA ILE A 80 8.06 9.64 -0.97
C ILE A 80 8.00 10.00 -2.46
N SER A 81 6.95 9.61 -3.17
CA SER A 81 6.75 9.93 -4.58
C SER A 81 6.77 11.44 -4.83
N ILE A 82 6.10 12.22 -3.96
CA ILE A 82 6.09 13.69 -4.00
C ILE A 82 7.51 14.25 -3.82
N ARG A 83 8.30 13.74 -2.86
CA ARG A 83 9.63 14.29 -2.55
C ARG A 83 10.65 14.06 -3.68
N SER A 84 10.49 13.00 -4.46
CA SER A 84 11.47 12.65 -5.50
C SER A 84 11.19 13.28 -6.87
N HIS A 85 9.99 13.85 -7.11
CA HIS A 85 9.51 14.45 -8.39
C HIS A 85 9.82 13.64 -9.67
N THR A 86 10.28 12.41 -9.52
CA THR A 86 10.68 11.43 -10.52
C THR A 86 10.55 10.07 -9.85
N LEU A 87 9.75 9.17 -10.43
CA LEU A 87 9.68 7.78 -9.97
C LEU A 87 10.96 7.07 -10.41
N ALA A 88 12.02 7.18 -9.61
CA ALA A 88 13.15 6.29 -9.77
C ALA A 88 12.65 4.84 -9.62
N CYS A 89 13.13 3.92 -10.45
CA CYS A 89 12.66 2.53 -10.44
C CYS A 89 12.81 1.87 -9.06
N GLN A 90 13.82 2.26 -8.28
CA GLN A 90 14.12 1.66 -6.98
C GLN A 90 13.03 1.92 -5.92
N PRO A 91 12.63 3.16 -5.59
CA PRO A 91 11.55 3.39 -4.63
C PRO A 91 10.22 2.77 -5.09
N PHE A 92 9.91 2.80 -6.39
CA PHE A 92 8.68 2.16 -6.89
C PHE A 92 8.65 0.65 -6.64
N LEU A 93 9.76 -0.06 -6.93
CA LEU A 93 9.86 -1.50 -6.68
C LEU A 93 9.80 -1.83 -5.19
N VAL A 94 10.38 -1.00 -4.32
CA VAL A 94 10.27 -1.18 -2.86
C VAL A 94 8.83 -1.03 -2.39
N VAL A 95 8.07 -0.09 -2.95
CA VAL A 95 6.63 0.05 -2.67
C VAL A 95 5.86 -1.19 -3.09
N GLY A 96 6.13 -1.74 -4.28
CA GLY A 96 5.53 -3.00 -4.74
C GLY A 96 5.87 -4.18 -3.82
N LEU A 97 7.10 -4.23 -3.30
CA LEU A 97 7.56 -5.26 -2.37
C LEU A 97 6.80 -5.19 -1.04
N ILE A 98 6.71 -3.99 -0.44
CA ILE A 98 5.96 -3.77 0.81
C ILE A 98 4.48 -4.13 0.63
N ALA A 99 3.86 -3.72 -0.49
CA ALA A 99 2.47 -4.06 -0.79
C ALA A 99 2.23 -5.57 -0.92
N SER A 100 3.17 -6.29 -1.55
CA SER A 100 3.10 -7.75 -1.70
C SER A 100 3.19 -8.48 -0.36
N VAL A 101 4.13 -8.07 0.50
CA VAL A 101 4.28 -8.63 1.86
C VAL A 101 3.03 -8.37 2.69
N ARG A 102 2.47 -7.16 2.61
CA ARG A 102 1.24 -6.80 3.31
C ARG A 102 0.07 -7.71 2.92
N ARG A 103 -0.10 -7.99 1.62
CA ARG A 103 -1.18 -8.87 1.15
C ARG A 103 -1.05 -10.29 1.70
N ILE A 104 0.17 -10.82 1.82
CA ILE A 104 0.41 -12.14 2.43
C ILE A 104 -0.05 -12.16 3.91
N LEU A 105 0.25 -11.11 4.67
CA LEU A 105 -0.17 -11.02 6.08
C LEU A 105 -1.70 -10.99 6.21
N ILE A 106 -2.38 -10.20 5.37
CA ILE A 106 -3.84 -10.11 5.35
C ILE A 106 -4.47 -11.46 5.01
N ILE A 107 -4.02 -12.12 3.93
CA ILE A 107 -4.55 -13.43 3.53
C ILE A 107 -4.36 -14.47 4.63
N THR A 108 -3.22 -14.46 5.32
CA THR A 108 -2.94 -15.40 6.42
C THR A 108 -3.94 -15.24 7.56
N ILE A 109 -4.32 -13.99 7.87
CA ILE A 109 -5.30 -13.67 8.91
C ILE A 109 -6.72 -14.00 8.46
N GLU A 110 -7.07 -13.70 7.21
CA GLU A 110 -8.36 -14.09 6.62
C GLU A 110 -8.55 -15.61 6.72
N ILE A 111 -7.53 -16.40 6.35
CA ILE A 111 -7.58 -17.87 6.46
C ILE A 111 -7.74 -18.32 7.92
N ALA A 112 -6.99 -17.71 8.86
CA ALA A 112 -7.09 -18.05 10.28
C ALA A 112 -8.48 -17.77 10.88
N ASN A 113 -9.21 -16.80 10.32
CA ASN A 113 -10.54 -16.41 10.78
C ASN A 113 -11.67 -17.25 10.17
N LEU A 114 -11.41 -18.01 9.08
CA LEU A 114 -12.44 -18.83 8.44
C LEU A 114 -12.73 -20.10 9.27
N GLN A 115 -13.83 -20.06 10.03
CA GLN A 115 -14.31 -21.21 10.83
C GLN A 115 -14.70 -22.44 9.99
N LYS A 116 -14.99 -22.27 8.69
CA LYS A 116 -15.29 -23.36 7.73
C LYS A 116 -14.55 -23.14 6.43
N ILE A 117 -13.38 -23.75 6.30
CA ILE A 117 -12.59 -23.70 5.07
C ILE A 117 -13.25 -24.60 4.02
N THR A 118 -13.84 -24.01 2.98
CA THR A 118 -14.20 -24.76 1.77
C THR A 118 -12.93 -25.07 0.98
N TYR A 119 -12.81 -26.31 0.47
CA TYR A 119 -11.64 -26.75 -0.32
C TYR A 119 -11.26 -25.78 -1.45
N ASN A 120 -12.27 -25.22 -2.14
CA ASN A 120 -12.06 -24.25 -3.22
C ASN A 120 -11.44 -22.92 -2.72
N ALA A 121 -11.90 -22.40 -1.58
CA ALA A 121 -11.37 -21.17 -1.00
C ALA A 121 -9.92 -21.35 -0.56
N PHE A 122 -9.61 -22.47 0.09
CA PHE A 122 -8.24 -22.81 0.48
C PHE A 122 -7.29 -22.90 -0.72
N LYS A 123 -7.71 -23.60 -1.79
CA LYS A 123 -6.92 -23.73 -3.01
C LYS A 123 -6.65 -22.37 -3.65
N MET A 124 -7.66 -21.49 -3.69
CA MET A 124 -7.52 -20.16 -4.25
C MET A 124 -6.53 -19.31 -3.44
N SER A 125 -6.61 -19.33 -2.11
CA SER A 125 -5.65 -18.63 -1.25
C SER A 125 -4.24 -19.21 -1.33
N MET A 126 -4.08 -20.54 -1.46
CA MET A 126 -2.76 -21.15 -1.69
C MET A 126 -2.12 -20.67 -3.00
N ILE A 127 -2.91 -20.59 -4.08
CA ILE A 127 -2.43 -20.07 -5.37
C ILE A 127 -2.09 -18.58 -5.24
N GLU A 128 -2.93 -17.79 -4.57
CA GLU A 128 -2.67 -16.36 -4.35
C GLU A 128 -1.36 -16.14 -3.58
N ILE A 129 -1.14 -16.86 -2.47
CA ILE A 129 0.12 -16.80 -1.70
C ILE A 129 1.31 -17.25 -2.56
N GLY A 130 1.14 -18.31 -3.37
CA GLY A 130 2.17 -18.77 -4.30
C GLY A 130 2.57 -17.71 -5.32
N LEU A 131 1.59 -17.04 -5.94
CA LEU A 131 1.80 -15.95 -6.90
C LEU A 131 2.45 -14.73 -6.23
N LEU A 132 2.01 -14.36 -5.02
CA LEU A 132 2.61 -13.26 -4.26
C LEU A 132 4.06 -13.56 -3.88
N THR A 133 4.36 -14.79 -3.50
CA THR A 133 5.74 -15.21 -3.19
C THR A 133 6.64 -15.11 -4.42
N LEU A 134 6.13 -15.55 -5.57
CA LEU A 134 6.84 -15.42 -6.85
C LEU A 134 7.05 -13.95 -7.23
N LEU A 135 6.03 -13.11 -7.08
CA LEU A 135 6.12 -11.66 -7.30
C LEU A 135 7.21 -11.03 -6.42
N ILE A 136 7.25 -11.38 -5.13
CA ILE A 136 8.29 -10.91 -4.20
C ILE A 136 9.68 -11.30 -4.70
N LEU A 137 9.88 -12.55 -5.11
CA LEU A 137 11.17 -12.99 -5.67
C LEU A 137 11.54 -12.19 -6.92
N THR A 138 10.59 -11.98 -7.84
CA THR A 138 10.81 -11.15 -9.04
C THR A 138 11.21 -9.72 -8.66
N LEU A 139 10.50 -9.08 -7.73
CA LEU A 139 10.79 -7.71 -7.29
C LEU A 139 12.17 -7.61 -6.61
N VAL A 140 12.52 -8.57 -5.76
CA VAL A 140 13.84 -8.63 -5.10
C VAL A 140 14.96 -8.77 -6.14
N ILE A 141 14.79 -9.64 -7.14
CA ILE A 141 15.76 -9.80 -8.23
C ILE A 141 15.88 -8.50 -9.04
N SER A 142 14.76 -7.85 -9.39
CA SER A 142 14.78 -6.57 -10.09
C SER A 142 15.51 -5.48 -9.30
N ILE A 143 15.27 -5.37 -8.00
CA ILE A 143 15.96 -4.42 -7.11
C ILE A 143 17.46 -4.75 -7.05
N TYR A 144 17.83 -6.02 -6.95
CA TYR A 144 19.23 -6.46 -6.92
C TYR A 144 19.97 -6.06 -8.20
N ILE A 145 19.36 -6.29 -9.38
CA ILE A 145 19.93 -5.93 -10.68
C ILE A 145 20.08 -4.41 -10.79
N LEU A 146 19.04 -3.64 -10.47
CA LEU A 146 19.08 -2.17 -10.51
C LEU A 146 20.15 -1.60 -9.57
N ARG A 147 20.26 -2.16 -8.37
CA ARG A 147 21.27 -1.72 -7.40
C ARG A 147 22.68 -2.02 -7.91
N LYS A 148 22.92 -3.20 -8.48
CA LYS A 148 24.23 -3.56 -9.06
C LYS A 148 24.59 -2.67 -10.25
N ALA A 149 23.63 -2.42 -11.14
CA ALA A 149 23.83 -1.59 -12.33
C ALA A 149 24.13 -0.12 -12.01
N ASN A 150 23.60 0.40 -10.89
CA ASN A 150 23.86 1.78 -10.45
C ASN A 150 25.16 1.93 -9.63
N ILE A 151 25.81 0.82 -9.25
CA ILE A 151 27.10 0.80 -8.53
C ILE A 151 28.29 0.62 -9.52
N THR A 152 28.02 0.29 -10.79
CA THR A 152 29.02 0.22 -11.87
C THR A 152 28.95 1.48 -12.72
#